data_AF-A0A6I5HZJ7-F1
#
_entry.id   AF-A0A6I5HZJ7-F1
#
_cell.length_a   1.000
_cell.length_b   1.000
_cell.length_c   1.000
_cell.angle_alpha   90.00
_cell.angle_beta   90.00
_cell.angle_gamma   90.00
#
_symmetry.space_group_name_H-M   'P 1'
#
loop_
_entity.id
_entity.type
_entity.pdbx_description
1 polymer ?
#
loop_
_entity_poly.entity_id
_entity_poly.type
_entity_poly.pdbx_seq_one_letter_code
_entity_poly.pdbx_strand_id
1 'polypeptide(L)'
;MPRTIGTDVLRHADSTLSTRLAESARATGGVATSPEQFEKWFAERCAAQVHEVNRIPFSRLRNWSFAENSGHLVHDTGRFFTVAGLKVEVDEGPVKEWSQPIIVQREIGLLGIAVREIDGVLHLLMQAKAEPGNPNGVQLSPTVQATKSNYTGVHQGRLVPYVKHFAEAEPRSVVADVLQSEHGAWFYRKRNRNMVIEVGPEVEAGEDFCWLTLGQVQEQLRIDHRVNMDTRTVLSCLPGFGDDGERGGLHTETEILSWITSNQAVHDVDSTVVGLRDLPGWRQSDWSISHESGLFFSVTAVDVVANSREVGGWTQPLFEPHGVGIAALLVKRFGGVLHVLLRARIEPGYIDAIELAPTVQGTPENHARLGGAVHEQLLDIERRLSTDRVLYDAEMSEEGGRFHHSRSRYMIIEVGDDHFDEEPPGFRWMTRPQITWLLQHRHYLNVQARSLIACLHACAD
;
A
#
# COMPACT_ATOMS: atom_id res chain seq x y z
N MET A 1 -10.03 6.60 -28.21
CA MET A 1 -11.00 5.80 -27.44
C MET A 1 -12.07 5.31 -28.40
N PRO A 2 -12.49 4.03 -28.33
CA PRO A 2 -13.66 3.57 -29.09
C PRO A 2 -14.92 4.32 -28.64
N ARG A 3 -15.84 4.59 -29.58
CA ARG A 3 -17.14 5.19 -29.25
C ARG A 3 -17.97 4.18 -28.44
N THR A 4 -18.30 4.52 -27.20
CA THR A 4 -19.29 3.81 -26.40
C THR A 4 -20.67 4.38 -26.66
N ILE A 5 -21.59 3.56 -27.17
CA ILE A 5 -23.01 3.87 -27.27
C ILE A 5 -23.65 3.33 -25.97
N GLY A 6 -24.46 4.14 -25.28
CA GLY A 6 -25.21 3.68 -24.10
C GLY A 6 -26.09 2.47 -24.45
N THR A 7 -26.29 1.53 -23.53
CA THR A 7 -26.87 0.22 -23.84
C THR A 7 -28.40 0.20 -24.04
N ASP A 8 -29.04 1.35 -24.31
CA ASP A 8 -30.50 1.57 -24.42
C ASP A 8 -31.37 1.01 -23.27
N VAL A 9 -30.75 0.49 -22.22
CA VAL A 9 -31.38 -0.13 -21.04
C VAL A 9 -30.81 0.51 -19.79
N LEU A 10 -31.69 0.97 -18.90
CA LEU A 10 -31.32 1.48 -17.58
C LEU A 10 -30.73 0.34 -16.74
N ARG A 11 -29.63 0.62 -16.04
CA ARG A 11 -28.95 -0.32 -15.16
C ARG A 11 -28.90 0.25 -13.76
N HIS A 12 -28.97 -0.62 -12.76
CA HIS A 12 -28.81 -0.27 -11.36
C HIS A 12 -27.51 -0.87 -10.83
N ALA A 13 -26.96 -0.27 -9.77
CA ALA A 13 -25.84 -0.87 -9.05
C ALA A 13 -26.25 -2.23 -8.46
N ASP A 14 -25.29 -3.15 -8.32
CA ASP A 14 -25.52 -4.41 -7.61
C ASP A 14 -25.74 -4.12 -6.11
N SER A 15 -27.00 -4.14 -5.69
CA SER A 15 -27.38 -3.93 -4.29
C SER A 15 -27.02 -5.11 -3.38
N THR A 16 -26.59 -6.25 -3.94
CA THR A 16 -26.27 -7.46 -3.17
C THR A 16 -24.79 -7.57 -2.81
N LEU A 17 -23.92 -6.79 -3.46
CA LEU A 17 -22.46 -6.85 -3.29
C LEU A 17 -22.01 -6.70 -1.84
N SER A 18 -22.57 -5.74 -1.10
CA SER A 18 -22.24 -5.53 0.32
C SER A 18 -22.56 -6.78 1.15
N THR A 19 -23.73 -7.39 0.93
CA THR A 19 -24.12 -8.65 1.59
C THR A 19 -23.19 -9.80 1.24
N ARG A 20 -22.85 -9.97 -0.05
CA ARG A 20 -21.92 -11.02 -0.53
C ARG A 20 -20.54 -10.89 0.09
N LEU A 21 -20.04 -9.66 0.21
CA LEU A 21 -18.76 -9.37 0.89
C LEU A 21 -18.84 -9.66 2.39
N ALA A 22 -19.93 -9.29 3.06
CA ALA A 22 -20.13 -9.59 4.48
C ALA A 22 -20.26 -11.09 4.76
N GLU A 23 -20.92 -11.85 3.88
CA GLU A 23 -21.00 -13.30 3.96
C GLU A 23 -19.62 -13.94 3.78
N SER A 24 -18.85 -13.49 2.78
CA SER A 24 -17.47 -13.92 2.56
C SER A 24 -16.55 -13.59 3.74
N ALA A 25 -16.71 -12.42 4.37
CA ALA A 25 -15.95 -12.01 5.56
C ALA A 25 -16.23 -12.90 6.78
N ARG A 26 -17.46 -13.41 6.93
CA ARG A 26 -17.83 -14.33 8.03
C ARG A 26 -17.37 -15.76 7.79
N ALA A 27 -17.07 -16.14 6.54
CA ALA A 27 -16.76 -17.51 6.16
C ALA A 27 -15.26 -17.84 6.37
N THR A 28 -14.80 -17.95 7.62
CA THR A 28 -13.38 -18.22 7.92
C THR A 28 -12.97 -19.70 7.81
N GLY A 29 -13.93 -20.63 7.96
CA GLY A 29 -13.67 -22.08 7.85
C GLY A 29 -13.32 -22.58 6.44
N GLY A 30 -13.35 -21.70 5.44
CA GLY A 30 -13.11 -22.03 4.04
C GLY A 30 -14.25 -22.79 3.39
N VAL A 31 -14.47 -22.53 2.10
CA VAL A 31 -15.42 -23.29 1.28
C VAL A 31 -14.68 -24.03 0.17
N ALA A 32 -13.87 -23.30 -0.61
CA ALA A 32 -12.98 -23.91 -1.61
C ALA A 32 -11.72 -24.55 -1.01
N THR A 33 -11.16 -23.93 0.02
CA THR A 33 -9.89 -24.31 0.64
C THR A 33 -10.04 -24.25 2.16
N SER A 34 -9.81 -25.35 2.88
CA SER A 34 -9.79 -25.32 4.36
C SER A 34 -8.56 -24.57 4.89
N PRO A 35 -8.58 -24.07 6.14
CA PRO A 35 -7.42 -23.45 6.77
C PRO A 35 -6.17 -24.35 6.75
N GLU A 36 -6.32 -25.66 6.99
CA GLU A 36 -5.21 -26.60 6.98
C GLU A 36 -4.64 -26.82 5.56
N GLN A 37 -5.52 -26.87 4.56
CA GLN A 37 -5.10 -26.95 3.16
C GLN A 37 -4.35 -25.69 2.74
N PHE A 38 -4.83 -24.52 3.16
CA PHE A 38 -4.17 -23.25 2.89
C PHE A 38 -2.79 -23.18 3.54
N GLU A 39 -2.65 -23.50 4.83
CA GLU A 39 -1.35 -23.47 5.51
C GLU A 39 -0.35 -24.44 4.87
N LYS A 40 -0.81 -25.63 4.49
CA LYS A 40 0.02 -26.59 3.76
C LYS A 40 0.47 -26.03 2.41
N TRP A 41 -0.47 -25.51 1.62
CA TRP A 41 -0.16 -24.92 0.31
C TRP A 41 0.82 -23.76 0.44
N PHE A 42 0.59 -22.83 1.38
CA PHE A 42 1.44 -21.67 1.57
C PHE A 42 2.86 -22.07 1.99
N ALA A 43 2.99 -23.03 2.92
CA ALA A 43 4.29 -23.57 3.32
C ALA A 43 5.05 -24.22 2.14
N GLU A 44 4.34 -24.97 1.29
CA GLU A 44 4.91 -25.55 0.07
C GLU A 44 5.38 -24.47 -0.91
N ARG A 45 4.62 -23.37 -1.06
CA ARG A 45 5.02 -22.23 -1.91
C ARG A 45 6.24 -21.49 -1.36
N CYS A 46 6.30 -21.27 -0.04
CA CYS A 46 7.47 -20.70 0.63
C CYS A 46 8.73 -21.53 0.38
N ALA A 47 8.64 -22.85 0.44
CA ALA A 47 9.76 -23.74 0.15
C ALA A 47 10.15 -23.77 -1.33
N ALA A 48 9.17 -23.58 -2.24
CA ALA A 48 9.39 -23.63 -3.68
C ALA A 48 9.92 -22.31 -4.27
N GLN A 49 9.65 -21.16 -3.65
CA GLN A 49 10.00 -19.82 -4.15
C GLN A 49 11.04 -19.13 -3.24
N VAL A 50 12.27 -19.66 -3.22
CA VAL A 50 13.36 -19.09 -2.43
C VAL A 50 14.15 -18.10 -3.28
N HIS A 51 14.27 -16.88 -2.77
CA HIS A 51 15.18 -15.86 -3.30
C HIS A 51 16.39 -15.74 -2.37
N GLU A 52 17.57 -16.00 -2.90
CA GLU A 52 18.82 -15.62 -2.25
C GLU A 52 19.16 -14.18 -2.68
N VAL A 53 19.21 -13.27 -1.70
CA VAL A 53 19.37 -11.83 -1.95
C VAL A 53 20.67 -11.37 -1.33
N ASN A 54 21.66 -11.11 -2.18
CA ASN A 54 23.00 -10.74 -1.77
C ASN A 54 23.27 -9.27 -2.06
N ARG A 55 23.69 -8.50 -1.05
CA ARG A 55 24.11 -7.11 -1.26
C ARG A 55 25.39 -7.07 -2.10
N ILE A 56 25.44 -6.17 -3.08
CA ILE A 56 26.56 -5.99 -4.00
C ILE A 56 26.95 -4.50 -4.10
N PRO A 57 28.18 -4.17 -4.52
CA PRO A 57 28.50 -2.80 -4.86
C PRO A 57 27.76 -2.38 -6.15
N PHE A 58 27.48 -1.09 -6.32
CA PHE A 58 26.79 -0.56 -7.50
C PHE A 58 27.50 -0.92 -8.81
N SER A 59 28.84 -1.05 -8.78
CA SER A 59 29.66 -1.45 -9.95
C SER A 59 29.39 -2.87 -10.45
N ARG A 60 28.67 -3.70 -9.67
CA ARG A 60 28.25 -5.06 -10.07
C ARG A 60 26.80 -5.14 -10.53
N LEU A 61 26.05 -4.04 -10.53
CA LEU A 61 24.72 -4.03 -11.12
C LEU A 61 24.83 -4.34 -12.62
N ARG A 62 24.04 -5.30 -13.08
CA ARG A 62 23.88 -5.68 -14.49
C ARG A 62 22.75 -4.85 -15.09
N ASN A 63 23.01 -4.19 -16.22
CA ASN A 63 22.06 -3.34 -16.94
C ASN A 63 21.55 -2.12 -16.16
N TRP A 64 22.20 -1.75 -15.05
CA TRP A 64 21.95 -0.48 -14.37
C TRP A 64 23.24 0.33 -14.31
N SER A 65 23.10 1.64 -14.47
CA SER A 65 24.23 2.56 -14.41
C SER A 65 23.79 3.94 -13.90
N PHE A 66 24.76 4.70 -13.38
CA PHE A 66 24.56 6.11 -13.08
C PHE A 66 24.67 6.91 -14.37
N ALA A 67 23.59 7.59 -14.78
CA ALA A 67 23.56 8.41 -15.97
C ALA A 67 24.59 9.56 -15.88
N GLU A 68 25.35 9.79 -16.93
CA GLU A 68 26.49 10.72 -16.93
C GLU A 68 26.09 12.16 -16.55
N ASN A 69 24.98 12.64 -17.12
CA ASN A 69 24.51 14.03 -16.96
C ASN A 69 23.76 14.28 -15.64
N SER A 70 22.81 13.40 -15.28
CA SER A 70 21.95 13.62 -14.11
C SER A 70 22.46 12.92 -12.84
N GLY A 71 23.37 11.96 -12.99
CA GLY A 71 23.76 11.06 -11.91
C GLY A 71 22.65 10.10 -11.47
N HIS A 72 21.49 10.07 -12.14
CA HIS A 72 20.39 9.16 -11.77
C HIS A 72 20.80 7.70 -11.97
N LEU A 73 20.38 6.81 -11.08
CA LEU A 73 20.56 5.38 -11.26
C LEU A 73 19.42 4.84 -12.14
N VAL A 74 19.75 4.42 -13.35
CA VAL A 74 18.79 4.04 -14.40
C VAL A 74 19.07 2.63 -14.91
N HIS A 75 18.05 1.97 -15.44
CA HIS A 75 18.22 0.74 -16.20
C HIS A 75 18.49 1.06 -17.68
N ASP A 76 19.37 0.31 -18.34
CA ASP A 76 19.82 0.56 -19.72
C ASP A 76 18.68 0.52 -20.75
N THR A 77 17.59 -0.18 -20.44
CA THR A 77 16.41 -0.25 -21.32
C THR A 77 15.46 0.95 -21.15
N GLY A 78 15.70 1.84 -20.18
CA GLY A 78 14.78 2.90 -19.79
C GLY A 78 13.47 2.41 -19.15
N ARG A 79 13.40 1.14 -18.71
CA ARG A 79 12.24 0.52 -18.05
C ARG A 79 12.43 0.45 -16.54
N PHE A 80 11.51 -0.23 -15.84
CA PHE A 80 11.47 -0.35 -14.39
C PHE A 80 11.27 1.00 -13.71
N PHE A 81 12.22 1.43 -12.91
CA PHE A 81 12.21 2.69 -12.18
C PHE A 81 13.57 3.36 -12.28
N THR A 82 13.63 4.61 -11.84
CA THR A 82 14.86 5.39 -11.73
C THR A 82 15.03 5.85 -10.30
N VAL A 83 16.24 5.83 -9.77
CA VAL A 83 16.56 6.56 -8.54
C VAL A 83 17.08 7.94 -8.93
N ALA A 84 16.36 8.98 -8.53
CA ALA A 84 16.71 10.37 -8.76
C ALA A 84 16.93 11.11 -7.44
N GLY A 85 17.44 12.34 -7.49
CA GLY A 85 17.37 13.25 -6.36
C GLY A 85 16.05 14.01 -6.36
N LEU A 86 15.58 14.41 -5.19
CA LEU A 86 14.44 15.30 -5.00
C LEU A 86 14.88 16.44 -4.09
N LYS A 87 14.59 17.68 -4.52
CA LYS A 87 14.63 18.86 -3.67
C LYS A 87 13.22 19.18 -3.22
N VAL A 88 13.03 19.43 -1.92
CA VAL A 88 11.73 19.71 -1.34
C VAL A 88 11.78 21.00 -0.54
N GLU A 89 10.79 21.85 -0.74
CA GLU A 89 10.51 23.04 0.05
C GLU A 89 9.06 23.00 0.53
N VAL A 90 8.84 23.25 1.81
CA VAL A 90 7.51 23.27 2.45
C VAL A 90 7.34 24.52 3.29
N ASP A 91 6.11 25.02 3.35
CA ASP A 91 5.73 26.19 4.14
C ASP A 91 5.51 25.88 5.63
N GLU A 92 5.24 24.63 5.99
CA GLU A 92 4.96 24.15 7.36
C GLU A 92 5.93 23.05 7.84
N GLY A 93 6.10 22.93 9.16
CA GLY A 93 6.90 21.87 9.78
C GLY A 93 8.26 22.31 10.29
N PRO A 94 8.95 21.43 11.06
CA PRO A 94 10.22 21.74 11.71
C PRO A 94 11.40 21.84 10.72
N VAL A 95 11.28 21.25 9.54
CA VAL A 95 12.27 21.28 8.46
C VAL A 95 11.56 21.82 7.21
N LYS A 96 12.00 22.99 6.74
CA LYS A 96 11.39 23.70 5.60
C LYS A 96 11.96 23.32 4.26
N GLU A 97 13.21 22.86 4.23
CA GLU A 97 13.91 22.51 3.00
C GLU A 97 14.78 21.29 3.26
N TRP A 98 14.72 20.31 2.36
CA TRP A 98 15.64 19.17 2.37
C TRP A 98 15.83 18.59 0.97
N SER A 99 16.73 17.62 0.88
CA SER A 99 16.91 16.81 -0.32
C SER A 99 16.95 15.34 0.03
N GLN A 100 16.49 14.48 -0.88
CA GLN A 100 16.51 13.03 -0.68
C GLN A 100 16.51 12.24 -2.00
N PRO A 101 17.07 11.03 -2.05
CA PRO A 101 16.81 10.11 -3.14
C PRO A 101 15.31 9.79 -3.21
N ILE A 102 14.82 9.58 -4.42
CA ILE A 102 13.41 9.29 -4.69
C ILE A 102 13.30 8.30 -5.84
N ILE A 103 12.31 7.41 -5.77
CA ILE A 103 11.96 6.47 -6.83
C ILE A 103 11.05 7.19 -7.83
N VAL A 104 11.50 7.28 -9.08
CA VAL A 104 10.71 7.80 -10.19
C VAL A 104 10.28 6.63 -11.07
N GLN A 105 8.99 6.33 -11.07
CA GLN A 105 8.39 5.35 -11.97
C GLN A 105 7.07 5.91 -12.50
N ARG A 106 7.10 6.49 -13.70
CA ARG A 106 5.94 7.17 -14.32
C ARG A 106 4.83 6.22 -14.75
N GLU A 107 5.15 4.95 -14.82
CA GLU A 107 4.25 3.93 -15.30
C GLU A 107 3.20 3.57 -14.25
N ILE A 108 1.93 3.50 -14.66
CA ILE A 108 0.84 3.01 -13.82
C ILE A 108 0.89 1.48 -13.85
N GLY A 109 1.18 0.87 -12.70
CA GLY A 109 1.07 -0.58 -12.53
C GLY A 109 -0.38 -0.97 -12.29
N LEU A 110 -0.65 -2.25 -12.46
CA LEU A 110 -1.93 -2.90 -12.23
C LEU A 110 -1.79 -3.83 -11.01
N LEU A 111 -2.62 -3.56 -10.01
CA LEU A 111 -2.79 -4.36 -8.80
C LEU A 111 -4.23 -4.87 -8.80
N GLY A 112 -4.41 -6.16 -9.01
CA GLY A 112 -5.71 -6.74 -9.33
C GLY A 112 -6.04 -7.96 -8.48
N ILE A 113 -7.21 -7.98 -7.85
CA ILE A 113 -7.79 -9.17 -7.21
C ILE A 113 -8.98 -9.65 -8.05
N ALA A 114 -8.93 -10.91 -8.48
CA ALA A 114 -10.05 -11.58 -9.12
C ALA A 114 -10.93 -12.20 -8.04
N VAL A 115 -12.25 -12.06 -8.18
CA VAL A 115 -13.24 -12.66 -7.29
C VAL A 115 -14.20 -13.55 -8.06
N ARG A 116 -14.71 -14.60 -7.41
CA ARG A 116 -15.82 -15.41 -7.94
C ARG A 116 -16.56 -16.08 -6.81
N GLU A 117 -17.80 -16.48 -7.05
CA GLU A 117 -18.52 -17.33 -6.12
C GLU A 117 -18.12 -18.80 -6.29
N ILE A 118 -17.90 -19.47 -5.16
CA ILE A 118 -17.70 -20.91 -5.07
C ILE A 118 -18.64 -21.40 -3.97
N ASP A 119 -19.57 -22.28 -4.34
CA ASP A 119 -20.67 -22.76 -3.49
C ASP A 119 -21.44 -21.63 -2.76
N GLY A 120 -21.70 -20.54 -3.50
CA GLY A 120 -22.49 -19.40 -3.04
C GLY A 120 -21.73 -18.40 -2.15
N VAL A 121 -20.43 -18.58 -1.93
CA VAL A 121 -19.59 -17.64 -1.16
C VAL A 121 -18.55 -16.99 -2.06
N LEU A 122 -18.40 -15.67 -1.98
CA LEU A 122 -17.38 -14.95 -2.74
C LEU A 122 -15.97 -15.35 -2.26
N HIS A 123 -15.07 -15.66 -3.19
CA HIS A 123 -13.66 -15.94 -2.94
C HIS A 123 -12.79 -14.97 -3.73
N LEU A 124 -11.59 -14.71 -3.21
CA LEU A 124 -10.53 -13.90 -3.79
C LEU A 124 -9.41 -14.84 -4.25
N LEU A 125 -8.90 -14.65 -5.47
CA LEU A 125 -7.78 -15.43 -6.00
C LEU A 125 -6.46 -14.80 -5.55
N MET A 126 -5.90 -15.31 -4.46
CA MET A 126 -4.67 -14.76 -3.87
C MET A 126 -3.45 -15.47 -4.45
N GLN A 127 -2.34 -14.75 -4.60
CA GLN A 127 -1.08 -15.30 -5.10
C GLN A 127 -0.06 -15.42 -3.97
N ALA A 128 0.62 -16.56 -3.86
CA ALA A 128 1.86 -16.65 -3.09
C ALA A 128 3.02 -16.13 -3.95
N LYS A 129 3.64 -15.02 -3.54
CA LYS A 129 4.65 -14.33 -4.33
C LYS A 129 5.89 -14.01 -3.51
N ALA A 130 7.04 -14.49 -3.97
CA ALA A 130 8.34 -14.04 -3.49
C ALA A 130 8.74 -12.69 -4.11
N GLU A 131 9.27 -11.79 -3.29
CA GLU A 131 9.91 -10.54 -3.74
C GLU A 131 11.24 -10.37 -3.00
N PRO A 132 12.28 -9.80 -3.63
CA PRO A 132 13.64 -9.78 -3.06
C PRO A 132 13.75 -8.95 -1.79
N GLY A 133 12.85 -8.01 -1.57
CA GLY A 133 12.83 -7.17 -0.38
C GLY A 133 11.91 -7.67 0.74
N ASN A 134 11.18 -8.78 0.54
CA ASN A 134 10.29 -9.30 1.57
C ASN A 134 11.11 -9.90 2.73
N PRO A 135 10.84 -9.51 4.00
CA PRO A 135 11.61 -10.00 5.15
C PRO A 135 11.48 -11.51 5.40
N ASN A 136 10.40 -12.12 4.92
CA ASN A 136 10.09 -13.54 5.04
C ASN A 136 9.99 -14.27 3.68
N GLY A 137 10.48 -13.65 2.61
CA GLY A 137 10.45 -14.21 1.26
C GLY A 137 9.08 -14.14 0.58
N VAL A 138 8.20 -15.11 0.87
CA VAL A 138 6.89 -15.23 0.20
C VAL A 138 5.79 -14.58 1.03
N GLN A 139 4.95 -13.78 0.37
CA GLN A 139 3.77 -13.14 0.96
C GLN A 139 2.54 -13.34 0.05
N LEU A 140 1.34 -13.12 0.60
CA LEU A 140 0.10 -13.10 -0.18
C LEU A 140 -0.02 -11.77 -0.94
N SER A 141 0.07 -11.85 -2.26
CA SER A 141 -0.12 -10.75 -3.20
C SER A 141 -1.49 -10.82 -3.91
N PRO A 142 -1.90 -9.73 -4.59
CA PRO A 142 -3.06 -9.77 -5.48
C PRO A 142 -2.89 -10.82 -6.58
N THR A 143 -4.00 -11.20 -7.23
CA THR A 143 -4.00 -12.06 -8.42
C THR A 143 -3.06 -11.56 -9.51
N VAL A 144 -2.98 -10.23 -9.69
CA VAL A 144 -2.09 -9.58 -10.63
C VAL A 144 -1.37 -8.44 -9.94
N GLN A 145 -0.04 -8.50 -9.97
CA GLN A 145 0.85 -7.41 -9.59
C GLN A 145 1.84 -7.20 -10.72
N ALA A 146 1.54 -6.25 -11.61
CA ALA A 146 2.33 -6.06 -12.83
C ALA A 146 2.43 -4.60 -13.27
N THR A 147 3.61 -4.23 -13.76
CA THR A 147 3.81 -2.98 -14.48
C THR A 147 3.26 -3.13 -15.91
N LYS A 148 2.67 -2.09 -16.49
CA LYS A 148 2.34 -1.96 -17.92
C LYS A 148 3.43 -2.43 -18.87
N SER A 149 4.70 -2.13 -18.61
CA SER A 149 5.84 -2.60 -19.40
C SER A 149 5.97 -4.12 -19.39
N ASN A 150 5.62 -4.77 -18.27
CA ASN A 150 5.65 -6.22 -18.13
C ASN A 150 4.47 -6.91 -18.84
N TYR A 151 3.25 -6.36 -18.76
CA TYR A 151 2.07 -7.05 -19.32
C TYR A 151 1.70 -6.69 -20.76
N THR A 152 2.24 -5.60 -21.33
CA THR A 152 2.04 -5.26 -22.76
C THR A 152 2.90 -6.10 -23.72
N GLY A 153 3.60 -7.13 -23.22
CA GLY A 153 4.32 -8.11 -24.06
C GLY A 153 5.59 -7.59 -24.72
N VAL A 154 6.12 -6.46 -24.26
CA VAL A 154 7.38 -5.89 -24.79
C VAL A 154 8.63 -6.59 -24.20
N HIS A 155 8.43 -7.58 -23.33
CA HIS A 155 9.46 -8.52 -22.90
C HIS A 155 9.17 -9.88 -23.57
N GLN A 156 10.19 -10.56 -24.09
CA GLN A 156 10.10 -11.96 -24.55
C GLN A 156 9.89 -12.96 -23.38
N GLY A 157 9.38 -12.48 -22.24
CA GLY A 157 9.07 -13.28 -21.06
C GLY A 157 7.68 -13.89 -21.12
N ARG A 158 7.38 -14.79 -20.18
CA ARG A 158 6.05 -15.40 -20.05
C ARG A 158 5.02 -14.33 -19.69
N LEU A 159 3.82 -14.46 -20.27
CA LEU A 159 2.69 -13.59 -19.95
C LEU A 159 2.38 -13.66 -18.45
N VAL A 160 2.18 -12.50 -17.82
CA VAL A 160 1.71 -12.42 -16.43
C VAL A 160 0.37 -13.17 -16.32
N PRO A 161 0.25 -14.19 -15.46
CA PRO A 161 -1.00 -14.94 -15.28
C PRO A 161 -2.19 -14.01 -15.02
N TYR A 162 -3.35 -14.34 -15.58
CA TYR A 162 -4.62 -13.63 -15.43
C TYR A 162 -4.69 -12.17 -15.88
N VAL A 163 -3.58 -11.54 -16.30
CA VAL A 163 -3.55 -10.09 -16.60
C VAL A 163 -4.54 -9.64 -17.66
N LYS A 164 -4.87 -10.53 -18.62
CA LYS A 164 -5.87 -10.25 -19.65
C LYS A 164 -7.26 -9.96 -19.08
N HIS A 165 -7.67 -10.67 -18.02
CA HIS A 165 -8.98 -10.44 -17.39
C HIS A 165 -9.11 -9.02 -16.82
N PHE A 166 -8.01 -8.43 -16.36
CA PHE A 166 -7.98 -7.07 -15.82
C PHE A 166 -7.78 -6.01 -16.92
N ALA A 167 -6.90 -6.28 -17.88
CA ALA A 167 -6.63 -5.36 -18.98
C ALA A 167 -7.84 -5.19 -19.91
N GLU A 168 -8.63 -6.25 -20.07
CA GLU A 168 -9.81 -6.34 -20.94
C GLU A 168 -11.11 -6.48 -20.13
N ALA A 169 -11.08 -6.12 -18.83
CA ALA A 169 -12.22 -6.25 -17.93
C ALA A 169 -13.46 -5.54 -18.50
N GLU A 170 -14.59 -6.26 -18.57
CA GLU A 170 -15.84 -5.64 -18.94
C GLU A 170 -16.38 -4.78 -17.80
N PRO A 171 -16.94 -3.58 -18.06
CA PRO A 171 -17.43 -2.70 -16.99
C PRO A 171 -18.42 -3.36 -16.01
N ARG A 172 -19.20 -4.33 -16.47
CA ARG A 172 -20.16 -5.09 -15.63
C ARG A 172 -19.51 -6.04 -14.62
N SER A 173 -18.26 -6.40 -14.82
CA SER A 173 -17.49 -7.29 -13.95
C SER A 173 -16.63 -6.53 -12.93
N VAL A 174 -16.53 -5.21 -13.05
CA VAL A 174 -15.69 -4.40 -12.17
C VAL A 174 -16.42 -4.17 -10.85
N VAL A 175 -15.81 -4.64 -9.77
CA VAL A 175 -16.24 -4.40 -8.39
C VAL A 175 -15.63 -3.10 -7.86
N ALA A 176 -14.33 -2.88 -8.13
CA ALA A 176 -13.61 -1.66 -7.82
C ALA A 176 -12.54 -1.40 -8.88
N ASP A 177 -12.32 -0.13 -9.24
CA ASP A 177 -11.25 0.27 -10.17
C ASP A 177 -10.87 1.74 -9.93
N VAL A 178 -9.75 1.96 -9.26
CA VAL A 178 -9.32 3.28 -8.81
C VAL A 178 -7.79 3.43 -8.87
N LEU A 179 -7.33 4.62 -9.25
CA LEU A 179 -5.92 4.98 -9.12
C LEU A 179 -5.63 5.40 -7.69
N GLN A 180 -4.70 4.71 -7.03
CA GLN A 180 -4.21 5.09 -5.71
C GLN A 180 -2.73 5.44 -5.75
N SER A 181 -2.31 6.36 -4.89
CA SER A 181 -0.92 6.78 -4.67
C SER A 181 -0.11 5.69 -3.99
N GLU A 182 1.21 5.69 -4.19
CA GLU A 182 2.14 4.91 -3.36
C GLU A 182 2.78 5.78 -2.27
N HIS A 183 3.74 5.25 -1.51
CA HIS A 183 4.48 5.99 -0.48
C HIS A 183 5.02 7.33 -0.99
N GLY A 184 4.51 8.46 -0.48
CA GLY A 184 4.97 9.79 -0.85
C GLY A 184 6.36 10.12 -0.30
N ALA A 185 6.80 9.42 0.76
CA ALA A 185 8.15 9.55 1.30
C ALA A 185 9.24 8.97 0.38
N TRP A 186 8.92 8.01 -0.50
CA TRP A 186 9.93 7.28 -1.30
C TRP A 186 9.66 7.26 -2.80
N PHE A 187 8.41 7.46 -3.24
CA PHE A 187 8.08 7.54 -4.65
C PHE A 187 7.67 8.95 -5.06
N TYR A 188 8.18 9.39 -6.21
CA TYR A 188 7.74 10.63 -6.84
C TYR A 188 6.48 10.40 -7.67
N ARG A 189 5.34 10.87 -7.17
CA ARG A 189 4.05 10.96 -7.88
C ARG A 189 3.59 9.63 -8.47
N LYS A 190 3.97 8.53 -7.82
CA LYS A 190 3.67 7.17 -8.25
C LYS A 190 2.23 6.82 -7.92
N ARG A 191 1.59 6.12 -8.85
CA ARG A 191 0.27 5.55 -8.67
C ARG A 191 0.18 4.17 -9.27
N ASN A 192 -0.71 3.35 -8.73
CA ASN A 192 -1.12 2.08 -9.29
C ASN A 192 -2.64 2.02 -9.44
N ARG A 193 -3.10 1.29 -10.47
CA ARG A 193 -4.51 0.98 -10.70
C ARG A 193 -4.87 -0.21 -9.83
N ASN A 194 -5.69 0.03 -8.81
CA ASN A 194 -6.20 -0.97 -7.88
C ASN A 194 -7.53 -1.45 -8.44
N MET A 195 -7.63 -2.74 -8.74
CA MET A 195 -8.81 -3.35 -9.36
C MET A 195 -9.29 -4.57 -8.58
N VAL A 196 -10.61 -4.69 -8.48
CA VAL A 196 -11.29 -5.92 -8.11
C VAL A 196 -12.27 -6.25 -9.23
N ILE A 197 -12.18 -7.46 -9.79
CA ILE A 197 -13.05 -7.90 -10.89
C ILE A 197 -13.66 -9.25 -10.58
N GLU A 198 -14.92 -9.43 -10.96
CA GLU A 198 -15.59 -10.72 -10.93
C GLU A 198 -15.25 -11.53 -12.18
N VAL A 199 -14.82 -12.78 -11.99
CA VAL A 199 -14.44 -13.71 -13.07
C VAL A 199 -15.35 -14.93 -13.10
N GLY A 200 -15.43 -15.58 -14.26
CA GLY A 200 -16.27 -16.75 -14.44
C GLY A 200 -15.72 -18.03 -13.81
N PRO A 201 -16.55 -19.09 -13.73
CA PRO A 201 -16.16 -20.37 -13.14
C PRO A 201 -15.05 -21.09 -13.93
N GLU A 202 -14.78 -20.70 -15.18
CA GLU A 202 -13.69 -21.22 -16.01
C GLU A 202 -12.29 -20.79 -15.56
N VAL A 203 -12.19 -19.78 -14.69
CA VAL A 203 -10.89 -19.29 -14.19
C VAL A 203 -10.40 -20.17 -13.03
N GLU A 204 -9.53 -21.11 -13.36
CA GLU A 204 -8.89 -22.00 -12.38
C GLU A 204 -7.69 -21.36 -11.68
N ALA A 205 -7.44 -21.78 -10.44
CA ALA A 205 -6.23 -21.39 -9.71
C ALA A 205 -5.00 -22.14 -10.24
N GLY A 206 -3.97 -21.38 -10.58
CA GLY A 206 -2.64 -21.91 -10.89
C GLY A 206 -1.89 -22.33 -9.63
N GLU A 207 -0.71 -22.93 -9.78
CA GLU A 207 0.03 -23.53 -8.65
C GLU A 207 0.38 -22.55 -7.53
N ASP A 208 0.69 -21.30 -7.89
CA ASP A 208 1.02 -20.21 -6.97
C ASP A 208 -0.19 -19.38 -6.58
N PHE A 209 -1.41 -19.87 -6.86
CA PHE A 209 -2.66 -19.18 -6.57
C PHE A 209 -3.59 -20.02 -5.72
N CYS A 210 -4.37 -19.37 -4.87
CA CYS A 210 -5.34 -20.03 -4.00
C CYS A 210 -6.61 -19.20 -3.87
N TRP A 211 -7.76 -19.84 -4.01
CA TRP A 211 -9.06 -19.22 -3.74
C TRP A 211 -9.33 -19.23 -2.24
N LEU A 212 -9.50 -18.03 -1.67
CA LEU A 212 -9.76 -17.82 -0.25
C LEU A 212 -11.00 -16.93 -0.09
N THR A 213 -11.81 -17.20 0.93
CA THR A 213 -12.85 -16.23 1.31
C THR A 213 -12.21 -14.95 1.84
N LEU A 214 -12.98 -13.86 1.90
CA LEU A 214 -12.49 -12.63 2.50
C LEU A 214 -12.15 -12.83 3.98
N GLY A 215 -12.94 -13.62 4.72
CA GLY A 215 -12.67 -13.93 6.12
C GLY A 215 -11.32 -14.60 6.31
N GLN A 216 -10.97 -15.56 5.43
CA GLN A 216 -9.65 -16.20 5.46
C GLN A 216 -8.53 -15.18 5.19
N VAL A 217 -8.67 -14.30 4.19
CA VAL A 217 -7.68 -13.25 3.91
C VAL A 217 -7.54 -12.27 5.09
N GLN A 218 -8.65 -11.94 5.75
CA GLN A 218 -8.66 -11.09 6.94
C GLN A 218 -7.96 -11.73 8.14
N GLU A 219 -8.04 -13.04 8.33
CA GLU A 219 -7.24 -13.75 9.34
C GLU A 219 -5.74 -13.65 9.03
N GLN A 220 -5.35 -13.73 7.75
CA GLN A 220 -3.96 -13.57 7.34
C GLN A 220 -3.41 -12.16 7.59
N LEU A 221 -4.26 -11.12 7.55
CA LEU A 221 -3.83 -9.75 7.90
C LEU A 221 -3.33 -9.62 9.34
N ARG A 222 -3.67 -10.55 10.24
CA ARG A 222 -3.22 -10.52 11.65
C ARG A 222 -1.86 -11.19 11.88
N ILE A 223 -1.25 -11.74 10.83
CA ILE A 223 0.03 -12.43 10.90
C ILE A 223 1.10 -11.53 10.29
N ASP A 224 2.18 -11.32 11.04
CA ASP A 224 3.28 -10.46 10.62
C ASP A 224 3.81 -10.85 9.24
N HIS A 225 4.01 -9.84 8.40
CA HIS A 225 4.55 -9.98 7.04
C HIS A 225 3.82 -11.02 6.17
N ARG A 226 2.56 -11.35 6.43
CA ARG A 226 1.85 -12.41 5.69
C ARG A 226 1.18 -11.93 4.42
N VAL A 227 0.54 -10.76 4.48
CA VAL A 227 -0.18 -10.14 3.37
C VAL A 227 0.59 -8.92 2.89
N ASN A 228 0.97 -8.90 1.61
CA ASN A 228 1.82 -7.84 1.07
C ASN A 228 1.08 -6.49 0.95
N MET A 229 1.84 -5.41 0.79
CA MET A 229 1.31 -4.04 0.70
C MET A 229 0.27 -3.89 -0.41
N ASP A 230 0.54 -4.48 -1.57
CA ASP A 230 -0.30 -4.40 -2.76
C ASP A 230 -1.68 -5.06 -2.53
N THR A 231 -1.73 -6.18 -1.83
CA THR A 231 -3.00 -6.78 -1.39
C THR A 231 -3.76 -5.84 -0.48
N ARG A 232 -3.11 -5.28 0.55
CA ARG A 232 -3.77 -4.40 1.53
C ARG A 232 -4.39 -3.17 0.87
N THR A 233 -3.69 -2.56 -0.09
CA THR A 233 -4.25 -1.42 -0.83
C THR A 233 -5.46 -1.83 -1.67
N VAL A 234 -5.43 -2.95 -2.38
CA VAL A 234 -6.59 -3.39 -3.19
C VAL A 234 -7.78 -3.77 -2.29
N LEU A 235 -7.55 -4.46 -1.18
CA LEU A 235 -8.60 -4.80 -0.20
C LEU A 235 -9.26 -3.57 0.42
N SER A 236 -8.49 -2.50 0.66
CA SER A 236 -9.05 -1.25 1.19
C SER A 236 -10.10 -0.64 0.26
N CYS A 237 -10.01 -0.89 -1.05
CA CYS A 237 -10.92 -0.35 -2.05
C CYS A 237 -12.23 -1.14 -2.21
N LEU A 238 -12.43 -2.24 -1.45
CA LEU A 238 -13.69 -2.97 -1.51
C LEU A 238 -14.84 -2.08 -0.99
N PRO A 239 -15.96 -1.99 -1.73
CA PRO A 239 -17.09 -1.14 -1.32
C PRO A 239 -17.91 -1.79 -0.19
N GLY A 240 -18.74 -0.97 0.47
CA GLY A 240 -19.79 -1.47 1.37
C GLY A 240 -19.34 -1.89 2.78
N PHE A 241 -18.08 -1.67 3.15
CA PHE A 241 -17.63 -1.92 4.52
C PHE A 241 -18.15 -0.87 5.51
N GLY A 242 -18.70 -1.35 6.63
CA GLY A 242 -19.10 -0.50 7.76
C GLY A 242 -20.40 0.28 7.56
N ASP A 243 -21.30 -0.17 6.68
CA ASP A 243 -22.64 0.42 6.53
C ASP A 243 -23.48 0.20 7.81
N ASP A 244 -23.33 1.11 8.78
CA ASP A 244 -24.06 1.14 10.04
C ASP A 244 -25.49 1.73 9.87
N GLY A 245 -25.95 1.93 8.64
CA GLY A 245 -27.23 2.55 8.31
C GLY A 245 -27.24 4.08 8.50
N GLU A 246 -28.42 4.65 8.78
CA GLU A 246 -28.66 6.12 8.86
C GLU A 246 -28.02 6.84 10.06
N ARG A 247 -27.09 6.22 10.79
CA ARG A 247 -26.56 6.78 12.05
C ARG A 247 -25.66 8.02 11.87
N GLY A 248 -25.26 8.33 10.63
CA GLY A 248 -24.48 9.53 10.28
C GLY A 248 -23.05 9.52 10.84
N GLY A 249 -22.36 10.64 10.74
CA GLY A 249 -21.04 10.89 11.31
C GLY A 249 -20.96 12.27 11.95
N LEU A 250 -19.88 12.56 12.68
CA LEU A 250 -19.64 13.89 13.28
C LEU A 250 -19.62 15.03 12.25
N HIS A 251 -19.25 14.69 11.02
CA HIS A 251 -19.20 15.61 9.87
C HIS A 251 -19.97 15.00 8.71
N THR A 252 -20.56 15.84 7.88
CA THR A 252 -21.11 15.45 6.58
C THR A 252 -19.99 15.23 5.55
N GLU A 253 -20.29 14.50 4.47
CA GLU A 253 -19.35 14.33 3.34
C GLU A 253 -18.90 15.67 2.75
N THR A 254 -19.81 16.65 2.66
CA THR A 254 -19.50 18.01 2.19
C THR A 254 -18.52 18.73 3.12
N GLU A 255 -18.69 18.61 4.44
CA GLU A 255 -17.78 19.20 5.42
C GLU A 255 -16.39 18.53 5.37
N ILE A 256 -16.35 17.21 5.19
CA ILE A 256 -15.10 16.47 4.99
C ILE A 256 -14.37 16.96 3.74
N LEU A 257 -15.04 17.05 2.59
CA LEU A 257 -14.43 17.55 1.36
C LEU A 257 -13.97 19.00 1.48
N SER A 258 -14.76 19.85 2.13
CA SER A 258 -14.41 21.26 2.39
C SER A 258 -13.15 21.37 3.25
N TRP A 259 -13.04 20.53 4.28
CA TRP A 259 -11.84 20.47 5.12
C TRP A 259 -10.63 19.96 4.35
N ILE A 260 -10.75 18.88 3.57
CA ILE A 260 -9.65 18.37 2.72
C ILE A 260 -9.18 19.46 1.74
N THR A 261 -10.13 20.10 1.06
CA THR A 261 -9.85 21.18 0.09
C THR A 261 -9.13 22.34 0.75
N SER A 262 -9.53 22.70 1.98
CA SER A 262 -8.90 23.78 2.73
C SER A 262 -7.45 23.44 3.12
N ASN A 263 -7.17 22.20 3.53
CA ASN A 263 -5.78 21.77 3.77
C ASN A 263 -4.97 21.78 2.46
N GLN A 264 -5.54 21.29 1.36
CA GLN A 264 -4.89 21.33 0.04
C GLN A 264 -4.58 22.75 -0.45
N ALA A 265 -5.42 23.72 -0.10
CA ALA A 265 -5.26 25.11 -0.53
C ALA A 265 -4.31 25.93 0.36
N VAL A 266 -4.10 25.50 1.61
CA VAL A 266 -3.26 26.22 2.58
C VAL A 266 -1.79 25.78 2.50
N HIS A 267 -1.52 24.51 2.19
CA HIS A 267 -0.17 23.97 2.20
C HIS A 267 0.53 24.10 0.84
N ASP A 268 1.65 24.81 0.82
CA ASP A 268 2.56 24.88 -0.32
C ASP A 268 3.70 23.87 -0.19
N VAL A 269 3.78 22.95 -1.16
CA VAL A 269 4.84 21.92 -1.24
C VAL A 269 5.47 21.98 -2.63
N ASP A 270 6.68 22.52 -2.72
CA ASP A 270 7.47 22.47 -3.95
C ASP A 270 8.40 21.24 -3.92
N SER A 271 8.20 20.34 -4.88
CA SER A 271 8.99 19.13 -5.04
C SER A 271 9.54 19.01 -6.46
N THR A 272 10.84 19.26 -6.59
CA THR A 272 11.54 19.29 -7.87
C THR A 272 12.55 18.15 -7.96
N VAL A 273 12.44 17.35 -9.03
CA VAL A 273 13.41 16.29 -9.32
C VAL A 273 14.73 16.93 -9.76
N VAL A 274 15.81 16.57 -9.07
CA VAL A 274 17.17 17.09 -9.28
C VAL A 274 18.16 15.95 -9.57
N GLY A 275 19.42 16.29 -9.80
CA GLY A 275 20.49 15.30 -9.93
C GLY A 275 20.66 14.47 -8.65
N LEU A 276 21.00 13.20 -8.80
CA LEU A 276 21.25 12.32 -7.63
C LEU A 276 22.70 12.46 -7.12
N ARG A 277 23.63 12.88 -7.99
CA ARG A 277 25.02 13.14 -7.62
C ARG A 277 25.09 14.37 -6.72
N ASP A 278 25.94 14.30 -5.70
CA ASP A 278 26.21 15.40 -4.75
C ASP A 278 24.95 15.95 -4.08
N LEU A 279 23.96 15.09 -3.84
CA LEU A 279 22.71 15.48 -3.22
C LEU A 279 22.94 15.94 -1.77
N PRO A 280 22.52 17.17 -1.38
CA PRO A 280 22.80 17.71 -0.05
C PRO A 280 22.30 16.80 1.09
N GLY A 281 23.17 16.53 2.07
CA GLY A 281 22.85 15.67 3.22
C GLY A 281 22.94 14.16 2.94
N TRP A 282 23.31 13.74 1.72
CA TRP A 282 23.44 12.34 1.33
C TRP A 282 24.85 12.03 0.83
N ARG A 283 25.36 10.86 1.21
CA ARG A 283 26.68 10.36 0.78
C ARG A 283 26.51 9.13 -0.09
N GLN A 284 27.13 9.18 -1.26
CA GLN A 284 27.28 8.03 -2.15
C GLN A 284 28.63 7.33 -1.90
N SER A 285 28.57 6.03 -1.65
CA SER A 285 29.72 5.12 -1.61
C SER A 285 29.61 4.08 -2.73
N ASP A 286 30.56 3.16 -2.81
CA ASP A 286 30.49 2.02 -3.74
C ASP A 286 29.30 1.08 -3.46
N TRP A 287 28.73 1.11 -2.25
CA TRP A 287 27.75 0.14 -1.77
C TRP A 287 26.37 0.71 -1.47
N SER A 288 26.27 2.03 -1.24
CA SER A 288 24.99 2.67 -0.93
C SER A 288 25.00 4.19 -1.12
N ILE A 289 23.80 4.75 -1.19
CA ILE A 289 23.53 6.18 -1.01
C ILE A 289 22.76 6.33 0.30
N SER A 290 23.33 6.99 1.29
CA SER A 290 22.78 7.06 2.66
C SER A 290 22.86 8.47 3.22
N HIS A 291 21.90 8.85 4.05
CA HIS A 291 21.93 10.16 4.71
C HIS A 291 23.10 10.26 5.71
N GLU A 292 23.71 11.44 5.83
CA GLU A 292 24.91 11.64 6.67
C GLU A 292 24.71 11.35 8.16
N SER A 293 23.47 11.45 8.64
CA SER A 293 23.11 11.12 10.02
C SER A 293 22.93 9.62 10.29
N GLY A 294 22.89 8.78 9.25
CA GLY A 294 22.51 7.38 9.34
C GLY A 294 21.01 7.12 9.53
N LEU A 295 20.16 8.15 9.43
CA LEU A 295 18.70 8.06 9.55
C LEU A 295 18.00 7.87 8.20
N PHE A 296 16.68 7.76 8.23
CA PHE A 296 15.77 7.64 7.08
C PHE A 296 15.89 6.32 6.33
N PHE A 297 16.77 6.23 5.34
CA PHE A 297 16.92 5.05 4.49
C PHE A 297 18.25 5.09 3.75
N SER A 298 18.60 3.95 3.13
CA SER A 298 19.69 3.83 2.17
C SER A 298 19.18 3.34 0.82
N VAL A 299 19.79 3.78 -0.29
CA VAL A 299 19.65 3.11 -1.58
C VAL A 299 20.79 2.11 -1.71
N THR A 300 20.49 0.84 -1.96
CA THR A 300 21.47 -0.25 -2.06
C THR A 300 21.28 -1.03 -3.35
N ALA A 301 22.25 -1.88 -3.68
CA ALA A 301 22.19 -2.80 -4.82
C ALA A 301 22.21 -4.25 -4.34
N VAL A 302 21.39 -5.09 -4.96
CA VAL A 302 21.32 -6.52 -4.67
C VAL A 302 21.47 -7.37 -5.93
N ASP A 303 22.05 -8.54 -5.77
CA ASP A 303 21.98 -9.67 -6.71
C ASP A 303 20.99 -10.69 -6.15
N VAL A 304 19.96 -10.97 -6.94
CA VAL A 304 18.88 -11.89 -6.59
C VAL A 304 19.07 -13.16 -7.40
N VAL A 305 19.25 -14.28 -6.70
CA VAL A 305 19.24 -15.61 -7.29
C VAL A 305 17.93 -16.26 -6.88
N ALA A 306 17.05 -16.51 -7.86
CA ALA A 306 15.79 -17.18 -7.62
C ALA A 306 15.92 -18.66 -8.01
N ASN A 307 15.40 -19.55 -7.16
CA ASN A 307 15.30 -20.97 -7.48
C ASN A 307 14.08 -21.31 -8.37
N SER A 308 13.37 -20.29 -8.86
CA SER A 308 12.19 -20.47 -9.70
C SER A 308 12.56 -20.83 -11.14
N ARG A 309 11.65 -21.53 -11.83
CA ARG A 309 11.88 -22.03 -13.20
C ARG A 309 11.99 -20.93 -14.27
N GLU A 310 11.72 -19.66 -13.93
CA GLU A 310 11.45 -18.60 -14.91
C GLU A 310 12.57 -17.56 -15.07
N VAL A 311 13.25 -17.16 -13.98
CA VAL A 311 14.37 -16.20 -14.02
C VAL A 311 15.49 -16.70 -13.13
N GLY A 312 16.63 -17.07 -13.71
CA GLY A 312 17.78 -17.61 -12.95
C GLY A 312 18.45 -16.60 -12.01
N GLY A 313 18.23 -15.31 -12.21
CA GLY A 313 18.66 -14.24 -11.32
C GLY A 313 18.77 -12.88 -12.00
N TRP A 314 18.75 -11.79 -11.23
CA TRP A 314 18.87 -10.42 -11.72
C TRP A 314 19.50 -9.53 -10.63
N THR A 315 19.93 -8.34 -11.01
CA THR A 315 20.36 -7.32 -10.05
C THR A 315 19.46 -6.12 -10.11
N GLN A 316 19.20 -5.49 -8.97
CA GLN A 316 18.43 -4.25 -8.92
C GLN A 316 18.82 -3.36 -7.74
N PRO A 317 18.50 -2.06 -7.81
CA PRO A 317 18.47 -1.23 -6.63
C PRO A 317 17.31 -1.60 -5.70
N LEU A 318 17.48 -1.37 -4.40
CA LEU A 318 16.41 -1.38 -3.39
C LEU A 318 16.59 -0.19 -2.45
N PHE A 319 15.47 0.32 -1.92
CA PHE A 319 15.47 1.25 -0.79
C PHE A 319 15.43 0.44 0.50
N GLU A 320 16.31 0.74 1.44
CA GLU A 320 16.44 0.08 2.75
C GLU A 320 16.08 1.12 3.82
N PRO A 321 14.81 1.22 4.24
CA PRO A 321 14.42 2.06 5.37
C PRO A 321 15.15 1.66 6.65
N HIS A 322 15.58 2.63 7.45
CA HIS A 322 16.23 2.39 8.72
C HIS A 322 15.21 2.51 9.86
N GLY A 323 15.27 1.57 10.83
CA GLY A 323 14.33 1.51 11.95
C GLY A 323 13.01 0.83 11.58
N VAL A 324 12.12 0.71 12.56
CA VAL A 324 10.77 0.17 12.37
C VAL A 324 9.79 1.34 12.36
N GLY A 325 9.07 1.51 11.26
CA GLY A 325 8.03 2.52 11.14
C GLY A 325 6.86 2.28 12.11
N ILE A 326 6.16 3.33 12.49
CA ILE A 326 4.89 3.26 13.20
C ILE A 326 3.82 3.89 12.32
N ALA A 327 2.70 3.20 12.16
CA ALA A 327 1.48 3.69 11.55
C ALA A 327 0.28 3.28 12.42
N ALA A 328 -0.37 4.25 13.08
CA ALA A 328 -1.43 3.99 14.04
C ALA A 328 -2.69 4.81 13.76
N LEU A 329 -3.84 4.15 13.88
CA LEU A 329 -5.16 4.80 13.97
C LEU A 329 -5.62 4.84 15.42
N LEU A 330 -6.04 6.02 15.87
CA LEU A 330 -6.92 6.15 17.02
C LEU A 330 -8.37 6.05 16.53
N VAL A 331 -9.17 5.25 17.22
CA VAL A 331 -10.60 5.09 16.94
C VAL A 331 -11.43 5.38 18.19
N LYS A 332 -12.60 6.00 18.03
CA LYS A 332 -13.52 6.31 19.13
C LYS A 332 -14.96 6.15 18.67
N ARG A 333 -15.85 5.73 19.56
CA ARG A 333 -17.29 5.64 19.26
C ARG A 333 -18.00 6.92 19.68
N PHE A 334 -18.69 7.57 18.74
CA PHE A 334 -19.55 8.73 18.98
C PHE A 334 -20.99 8.33 18.72
N GLY A 335 -21.85 8.39 19.73
CA GLY A 335 -23.24 7.90 19.60
C GLY A 335 -23.33 6.42 19.19
N GLY A 336 -22.32 5.62 19.55
CA GLY A 336 -22.20 4.20 19.15
C GLY A 336 -21.58 3.96 17.77
N VAL A 337 -21.32 5.00 16.97
CA VAL A 337 -20.70 4.90 15.64
C VAL A 337 -19.18 5.03 15.73
N LEU A 338 -18.45 4.05 15.20
CA LEU A 338 -17.00 4.06 15.21
C LEU A 338 -16.45 5.12 14.24
N HIS A 339 -15.66 6.04 14.75
CA HIS A 339 -14.90 7.01 13.98
C HIS A 339 -13.41 6.71 14.07
N VAL A 340 -12.71 7.06 13.00
CA VAL A 340 -11.26 6.95 12.83
C VAL A 340 -10.70 8.37 12.78
N LEU A 341 -9.69 8.66 13.58
CA LEU A 341 -9.01 9.95 13.54
C LEU A 341 -7.96 9.92 12.44
N LEU A 342 -8.25 10.55 11.30
CA LEU A 342 -7.29 10.71 10.21
C LEU A 342 -6.65 12.09 10.30
N ARG A 343 -5.52 12.24 9.62
CA ARG A 343 -4.86 13.55 9.47
C ARG A 343 -4.57 13.88 8.03
N ALA A 344 -4.61 15.16 7.68
CA ALA A 344 -3.97 15.66 6.47
C ALA A 344 -2.45 15.61 6.67
N ARG A 345 -1.74 14.97 5.73
CA ARG A 345 -0.29 14.84 5.79
C ARG A 345 0.33 15.28 4.48
N ILE A 346 1.39 16.07 4.59
CA ILE A 346 2.28 16.41 3.48
C ILE A 346 3.35 15.33 3.35
N GLU A 347 3.57 14.86 2.13
CA GLU A 347 4.76 14.08 1.77
C GLU A 347 5.32 14.56 0.44
N PRO A 348 6.65 14.52 0.26
CA PRO A 348 7.31 15.19 -0.87
C PRO A 348 6.98 14.57 -2.23
N GLY A 349 6.52 13.31 -2.23
CA GLY A 349 6.20 12.54 -3.42
C GLY A 349 4.72 12.58 -3.82
N TYR A 350 3.85 13.28 -3.09
CA TYR A 350 2.45 13.38 -3.48
C TYR A 350 2.25 14.22 -4.75
N ILE A 351 1.13 13.96 -5.44
CA ILE A 351 0.72 14.76 -6.60
C ILE A 351 0.06 16.05 -6.12
N ASP A 352 -0.86 15.93 -5.17
CA ASP A 352 -1.48 17.04 -4.46
C ASP A 352 -0.70 17.33 -3.16
N ALA A 353 -0.90 18.49 -2.54
CA ALA A 353 -0.12 18.90 -1.37
C ALA A 353 -0.24 17.94 -0.18
N ILE A 354 -1.43 17.36 0.01
CA ILE A 354 -1.73 16.45 1.12
C ILE A 354 -2.49 15.21 0.65
N GLU A 355 -2.32 14.14 1.40
CA GLU A 355 -3.24 13.00 1.45
C GLU A 355 -3.60 12.70 2.92
N LEU A 356 -4.73 12.03 3.14
CA LEU A 356 -5.14 11.56 4.46
C LEU A 356 -4.27 10.37 4.88
N ALA A 357 -3.71 10.49 6.08
CA ALA A 357 -2.79 9.53 6.66
C ALA A 357 -3.32 9.02 8.02
N PRO A 358 -2.72 7.94 8.57
CA PRO A 358 -3.02 7.50 9.92
C PRO A 358 -2.81 8.62 10.96
N THR A 359 -3.48 8.51 12.10
CA THR A 359 -3.37 9.47 13.21
C THR A 359 -1.90 9.76 13.54
N VAL A 360 -1.10 8.70 13.63
CA VAL A 360 0.34 8.79 13.85
C VAL A 360 1.05 7.98 12.76
N GLN A 361 2.01 8.62 12.10
CA GLN A 361 2.86 7.99 11.09
C GLN A 361 4.28 8.55 11.16
N GLY A 362 5.27 7.68 11.38
CA GLY A 362 6.68 8.07 11.41
C GLY A 362 7.58 6.96 11.94
N THR A 363 8.89 7.15 11.78
CA THR A 363 9.90 6.25 12.34
C THR A 363 10.48 6.89 13.60
N PRO A 364 10.37 6.27 14.79
CA PRO A 364 10.79 6.87 16.07
C PRO A 364 12.18 7.51 16.05
N GLU A 365 13.16 6.83 15.48
CA GLU A 365 14.56 7.28 15.40
C GLU A 365 14.73 8.55 14.57
N ASN A 366 13.91 8.73 13.52
CA ASN A 366 13.94 9.94 12.68
C ASN A 366 13.45 11.18 13.43
N HIS A 367 12.59 11.00 14.45
CA HIS A 367 11.97 12.08 15.21
C HIS A 367 12.62 12.31 16.58
N ALA A 368 13.35 11.33 17.12
CA ALA A 368 13.97 11.42 18.45
C ALA A 368 14.92 12.61 18.62
N ARG A 369 15.62 13.04 17.56
CA ARG A 369 16.56 14.18 17.63
C ARG A 369 15.89 15.54 17.41
N LEU A 370 14.81 15.56 16.62
CA LEU A 370 14.11 16.80 16.25
C LEU A 370 13.04 17.18 17.27
N GLY A 371 12.52 16.20 18.02
CA GLY A 371 11.39 16.41 18.92
C GLY A 371 10.12 16.82 18.17
N GLY A 372 9.28 17.61 18.82
CA GLY A 372 8.05 18.16 18.26
C GLY A 372 6.86 17.21 18.27
N ALA A 373 5.73 17.68 17.73
CA ALA A 373 4.44 17.01 17.87
C ALA A 373 4.43 15.55 17.40
N VAL A 374 5.12 15.22 16.30
CA VAL A 374 5.19 13.83 15.80
C VAL A 374 5.98 12.93 16.77
N HIS A 375 7.06 13.43 17.37
CA HIS A 375 7.80 12.66 18.38
C HIS A 375 6.93 12.38 19.62
N GLU A 376 6.21 13.38 20.11
CA GLU A 376 5.29 13.24 21.24
C GLU A 376 4.14 12.29 20.94
N GLN A 377 3.59 12.33 19.72
CA GLN A 377 2.58 11.41 19.23
C GLN A 377 3.10 9.96 19.17
N LEU A 378 4.32 9.74 18.71
CA LEU A 378 4.93 8.40 18.69
C LEU A 378 5.10 7.83 20.11
N LEU A 379 5.56 8.66 21.06
CA LEU A 379 5.63 8.28 22.48
C LEU A 379 4.24 8.04 23.09
N ASP A 380 3.22 8.77 22.63
CA ASP A 380 1.84 8.57 23.08
C ASP A 380 1.29 7.21 22.64
N ILE A 381 1.54 6.81 21.40
CA ILE A 381 1.16 5.48 20.91
C ILE A 381 1.78 4.37 21.77
N GLU A 382 3.07 4.47 22.11
CA GLU A 382 3.73 3.50 22.98
C GLU A 382 3.07 3.40 24.36
N ARG A 383 2.66 4.53 24.96
CA ARG A 383 1.92 4.52 26.22
C ARG A 383 0.56 3.88 26.07
N ARG A 384 -0.19 4.24 25.01
CA ARG A 384 -1.55 3.76 24.75
C ARG A 384 -1.63 2.25 24.55
N LEU A 385 -0.59 1.62 24.00
CA LEU A 385 -0.51 0.16 23.92
C LEU A 385 -0.67 -0.55 25.27
N SER A 386 -0.40 0.14 26.38
CA SER A 386 -0.54 -0.40 27.73
C SER A 386 -1.81 0.04 28.46
N THR A 387 -2.48 1.12 28.01
CA THR A 387 -3.62 1.72 28.72
C THR A 387 -4.95 1.54 27.98
N ASP A 388 -4.91 1.49 26.65
CA ASP A 388 -6.09 1.55 25.80
C ASP A 388 -6.36 0.17 25.16
N ARG A 389 -7.55 0.00 24.59
CA ARG A 389 -7.93 -1.25 23.93
C ARG A 389 -7.30 -1.31 22.54
N VAL A 390 -6.41 -2.27 22.34
CA VAL A 390 -5.78 -2.53 21.03
C VAL A 390 -6.68 -3.47 20.21
N LEU A 391 -7.22 -2.98 19.09
CA LEU A 391 -8.07 -3.75 18.18
C LEU A 391 -7.26 -4.54 17.15
N TYR A 392 -6.11 -3.98 16.77
CA TYR A 392 -5.19 -4.58 15.80
C TYR A 392 -3.75 -4.15 16.10
N ASP A 393 -2.83 -5.09 15.97
CA ASP A 393 -1.40 -4.89 16.14
C ASP A 393 -0.65 -5.99 15.38
N ALA A 394 0.05 -5.60 14.32
CA ALA A 394 0.91 -6.49 13.55
C ALA A 394 2.06 -5.70 12.92
N GLU A 395 3.18 -6.38 12.70
CA GLU A 395 4.27 -5.85 11.89
C GLU A 395 4.11 -6.27 10.43
N MET A 396 4.13 -5.29 9.53
CA MET A 396 3.97 -5.52 8.10
C MET A 396 5.10 -4.88 7.32
N SER A 397 5.31 -5.38 6.11
CA SER A 397 6.29 -4.84 5.17
C SER A 397 5.63 -4.13 4.00
N GLU A 398 6.40 -3.25 3.37
CA GLU A 398 6.06 -2.54 2.13
C GLU A 398 6.42 -3.38 0.89
N GLU A 399 6.22 -2.83 -0.33
CA GLU A 399 6.48 -3.54 -1.61
C GLU A 399 7.92 -4.10 -1.70
N GLY A 400 8.09 -5.43 -1.58
CA GLY A 400 9.39 -6.09 -1.62
C GLY A 400 10.10 -5.98 -2.96
N GLY A 401 9.41 -5.59 -4.03
CA GLY A 401 10.01 -5.26 -5.32
C GLY A 401 10.83 -3.97 -5.31
N ARG A 402 10.68 -3.11 -4.30
CA ARG A 402 11.36 -1.80 -4.19
C ARG A 402 12.03 -1.57 -2.84
N PHE A 403 11.52 -2.18 -1.78
CA PHE A 403 11.99 -1.95 -0.42
C PHE A 403 12.63 -3.19 0.19
N HIS A 404 13.91 -3.10 0.57
CA HIS A 404 14.61 -4.15 1.28
C HIS A 404 14.19 -4.15 2.75
N HIS A 405 13.51 -5.22 3.19
CA HIS A 405 13.14 -5.48 4.58
C HIS A 405 12.53 -4.26 5.27
N SER A 406 11.70 -3.50 4.55
CA SER A 406 10.95 -2.41 5.17
C SER A 406 9.95 -2.99 6.15
N ARG A 407 9.94 -2.44 7.37
CA ARG A 407 9.12 -2.93 8.48
C ARG A 407 8.42 -1.74 9.13
N SER A 408 7.12 -1.87 9.30
CA SER A 408 6.29 -0.92 10.04
C SER A 408 5.34 -1.68 10.95
N ARG A 409 5.20 -1.23 12.20
CA ARG A 409 4.17 -1.70 13.11
C ARG A 409 2.88 -0.93 12.87
N TYR A 410 1.83 -1.65 12.53
CA TYR A 410 0.52 -1.10 12.21
C TYR A 410 -0.46 -1.39 13.33
N MET A 411 -1.09 -0.33 13.85
CA MET A 411 -1.90 -0.42 15.05
C MET A 411 -3.25 0.28 14.90
N ILE A 412 -4.28 -0.29 15.52
CA ILE A 412 -5.60 0.34 15.68
C ILE A 412 -5.92 0.30 17.17
N ILE A 413 -6.04 1.48 17.77
CA ILE A 413 -6.22 1.66 19.20
C ILE A 413 -7.54 2.37 19.45
N GLU A 414 -8.45 1.70 20.17
CA GLU A 414 -9.71 2.30 20.61
C GLU A 414 -9.46 3.11 21.89
N VAL A 415 -9.62 4.43 21.77
CA VAL A 415 -9.41 5.37 22.88
C VAL A 415 -10.68 5.48 23.73
N GLY A 416 -10.50 5.65 25.04
CA GLY A 416 -11.59 5.75 26.00
C GLY A 416 -12.42 7.02 25.88
N ASP A 417 -13.55 7.05 26.59
CA ASP A 417 -14.46 8.22 26.63
C ASP A 417 -13.78 9.48 27.21
N ASP A 418 -12.73 9.29 28.01
CA ASP A 418 -11.89 10.34 28.60
C ASP A 418 -10.92 10.99 27.61
N HIS A 419 -10.72 10.41 26.42
CA HIS A 419 -9.98 11.04 25.34
C HIS A 419 -10.74 12.28 24.83
N PHE A 420 -10.05 13.42 24.71
CA PHE A 420 -10.66 14.67 24.24
C PHE A 420 -11.29 14.51 22.85
N ASP A 421 -12.51 15.01 22.70
CA ASP A 421 -13.21 15.02 21.40
C ASP A 421 -12.65 16.09 20.44
N GLU A 422 -11.78 16.97 20.93
CA GLU A 422 -11.18 18.05 20.15
C GLU A 422 -10.35 17.48 18.99
N GLU A 423 -10.58 18.02 17.79
CA GLU A 423 -9.82 17.72 16.58
C GLU A 423 -8.73 18.79 16.41
N PRO A 424 -7.44 18.50 16.67
CA PRO A 424 -6.38 19.47 16.45
C PRO A 424 -6.30 19.88 14.97
N PRO A 425 -5.67 21.02 14.64
CA PRO A 425 -5.43 21.40 13.26
C PRO A 425 -4.80 20.26 12.44
N GLY A 426 -5.36 20.00 11.26
CA GLY A 426 -4.93 18.92 10.39
C GLY A 426 -5.47 17.54 10.76
N PHE A 427 -6.33 17.39 11.76
CA PHE A 427 -7.00 16.13 12.12
C PHE A 427 -8.52 16.19 11.89
N ARG A 428 -9.13 15.02 11.66
CA ARG A 428 -10.57 14.87 11.48
C ARG A 428 -11.04 13.45 11.82
N TRP A 429 -12.09 13.34 12.61
CA TRP A 429 -12.81 12.09 12.84
C TRP A 429 -13.69 11.76 11.64
N MET A 430 -13.57 10.55 11.10
CA MET A 430 -14.37 10.08 9.97
C MET A 430 -14.90 8.66 10.22
N THR A 431 -16.11 8.37 9.76
CA THR A 431 -16.68 7.03 9.87
C THR A 431 -16.13 6.08 8.80
N ARG A 432 -16.27 4.76 9.01
CA ARG A 432 -15.90 3.75 8.00
C ARG A 432 -16.60 3.96 6.64
N PRO A 433 -17.91 4.26 6.56
CA PRO A 433 -18.56 4.60 5.29
C PRO A 433 -17.94 5.80 4.57
N GLN A 434 -17.64 6.88 5.29
CA GLN A 434 -17.04 8.08 4.71
C GLN A 434 -15.65 7.80 4.13
N ILE A 435 -14.86 7.00 4.84
CA ILE A 435 -13.54 6.59 4.37
C ILE A 435 -13.64 5.68 3.14
N THR A 436 -14.55 4.70 3.17
CA THR A 436 -14.80 3.79 2.03
C THR A 436 -15.26 4.57 0.80
N TRP A 437 -16.10 5.59 0.98
CA TRP A 437 -16.51 6.50 -0.09
C TRP A 437 -15.32 7.27 -0.68
N LEU A 438 -14.46 7.86 0.16
CA LEU A 438 -13.23 8.53 -0.31
C LEU A 438 -12.30 7.57 -1.09
N LEU A 439 -12.25 6.29 -0.71
CA LEU A 439 -11.44 5.26 -1.39
C LEU A 439 -11.92 4.91 -2.81
N GLN A 440 -13.15 5.30 -3.17
CA GLN A 440 -13.64 5.22 -4.55
C GLN A 440 -13.05 6.31 -5.45
N HIS A 441 -12.35 7.26 -4.85
CA HIS A 441 -11.69 8.36 -5.53
C HIS A 441 -10.17 8.29 -5.34
N ARG A 442 -9.45 8.90 -6.29
CA ARG A 442 -7.98 8.98 -6.26
C ARG A 442 -7.53 10.07 -5.28
N HIS A 443 -6.36 9.88 -4.67
CA HIS A 443 -5.61 10.91 -3.93
C HIS A 443 -6.20 11.40 -2.61
N TYR A 444 -7.15 10.65 -2.02
CA TYR A 444 -7.60 10.99 -0.67
C TYR A 444 -6.83 10.28 0.42
N LEU A 445 -6.55 8.98 0.31
CA LEU A 445 -5.89 8.22 1.38
C LEU A 445 -4.53 7.70 0.94
N ASN A 446 -3.52 7.92 1.76
CA ASN A 446 -2.18 7.38 1.55
C ASN A 446 -2.12 5.86 1.81
N VAL A 447 -1.05 5.20 1.36
CA VAL A 447 -0.93 3.73 1.40
C VAL A 447 -0.93 3.16 2.82
N GLN A 448 -0.43 3.90 3.81
CA GLN A 448 -0.43 3.50 5.21
C GLN A 448 -1.85 3.53 5.79
N ALA A 449 -2.62 4.59 5.51
CA ALA A 449 -4.03 4.66 5.88
C ALA A 449 -4.82 3.53 5.22
N ARG A 450 -4.63 3.30 3.90
CA ARG A 450 -5.27 2.19 3.18
C ARG A 450 -4.97 0.83 3.81
N SER A 451 -3.72 0.59 4.20
CA SER A 451 -3.35 -0.64 4.91
C SER A 451 -4.11 -0.79 6.25
N LEU A 452 -4.18 0.26 7.06
CA LEU A 452 -4.92 0.22 8.33
C LEU A 452 -6.44 0.09 8.13
N ILE A 453 -7.00 0.68 7.08
CA ILE A 453 -8.43 0.53 6.76
C ILE A 453 -8.76 -0.90 6.34
N ALA A 454 -7.91 -1.55 5.53
CA ALA A 454 -8.05 -2.97 5.24
C ALA A 454 -8.01 -3.82 6.53
N CYS A 455 -7.12 -3.50 7.47
CA CYS A 455 -7.06 -4.16 8.78
C CYS A 455 -8.27 -3.82 9.68
N LEU A 456 -8.79 -2.60 9.61
CA LEU A 456 -9.98 -2.18 10.35
C LEU A 456 -11.21 -2.94 9.89
N HIS A 457 -11.34 -3.22 8.58
CA HIS A 457 -12.40 -4.07 8.03
C HIS A 457 -12.31 -5.52 8.52
N ALA A 458 -11.12 -5.98 8.93
CA ALA A 458 -10.88 -7.29 9.55
C ALA A 458 -11.11 -7.30 11.07
N CYS A 459 -11.33 -6.15 11.68
CA CYS A 459 -11.67 -6.05 13.10
C CYS A 459 -13.18 -6.16 13.27
N ALA A 460 -13.64 -7.23 13.91
CA ALA A 460 -15.03 -7.34 14.35
C ALA A 460 -15.39 -6.16 15.27
N ASP A 461 -16.64 -5.71 15.19
CA ASP A 461 -17.17 -4.66 16.07
C ASP A 461 -17.29 -5.09 17.54
#